data_AF-Q1PKX5-F1
#
_entry.id   AF-Q1PKX5-F1
#
_cell.length_a   1.000
_cell.length_b   1.000
_cell.length_c   1.000
_cell.angle_alpha   90.00
_cell.angle_beta   90.00
_cell.angle_gamma   90.00
#
_symmetry.space_group_name_H-M   'P 1'
#
loop_
_entity.id
_entity.type
_entity.pdbx_description
1 polymer ?
#
loop_
_entity_poly.entity_id
_entity_poly.type
_entity_poly.pdbx_seq_one_letter_code
_entity_poly.pdbx_strand_id
1 'polypeptide(L)'
;MSISTNSSLNLKNFIKTSKNFSFGFTVAISSLLTGSLKAEETPDLCKDVLGTLNASTGAYSKSAAEIATDGTYFCAGTPDRFELSIYEMGLCTSNPISGSPKEFSKTNCVESMVKASGVTADLAGTTVDLPSAKTRPANNTYTYAYIVIKNTFGLKGSLKISDGAGGIHQYCSTSDGLSTSAAASCTPVNHTETLSSFDNTFSPDFGPAAMPSGGGEVSALLTDSSLVRASTEAGVERLVAVFATNSGSPVVINDSVSGLEVELQVTDGGYGIQFDSNTGEVYDFGSMPFKPIFTTY
;
A
#
# COMPACT_ATOMS: atom_id res chain seq x y z
N MET A 1 -22.84 62.95 13.95
CA MET A 1 -21.84 62.34 13.04
C MET A 1 -20.56 62.25 13.86
N SER A 2 -20.27 61.19 14.63
CA SER A 2 -20.55 59.75 14.38
C SER A 2 -19.80 59.31 13.11
N ILE A 3 -18.92 58.30 13.08
CA ILE A 3 -18.68 57.06 13.87
C ILE A 3 -17.13 56.93 14.01
N SER A 4 -16.44 56.55 15.10
CA SER A 4 -16.46 55.48 16.14
C SER A 4 -15.80 54.12 15.78
N THR A 5 -15.00 53.59 16.73
CA THR A 5 -14.69 52.16 16.95
C THR A 5 -14.12 51.26 15.81
N ASN A 6 -12.80 51.06 15.86
CA ASN A 6 -12.08 49.77 16.03
C ASN A 6 -12.78 48.43 15.64
N SER A 7 -12.06 47.55 14.91
CA SER A 7 -11.95 46.06 15.05
C SER A 7 -12.02 45.20 13.75
N SER A 8 -11.09 44.23 13.69
CA SER A 8 -11.15 42.91 13.02
C SER A 8 -10.99 42.73 11.48
N LEU A 9 -10.16 41.72 11.15
CA LEU A 9 -10.29 40.71 10.08
C LEU A 9 -10.76 41.10 8.66
N ASN A 10 -9.89 40.82 7.66
CA ASN A 10 -9.95 39.52 6.94
C ASN A 10 -8.63 39.22 6.20
N LEU A 11 -7.92 38.17 6.63
CA LEU A 11 -6.80 37.58 5.88
C LEU A 11 -7.37 36.62 4.81
N LYS A 12 -7.67 37.13 3.60
CA LYS A 12 -8.18 36.30 2.51
C LYS A 12 -7.66 36.73 1.14
N ASN A 13 -6.65 36.01 0.65
CA ASN A 13 -6.86 35.13 -0.51
C ASN A 13 -5.71 34.10 -0.64
N PHE A 14 -6.09 32.85 -0.93
CA PHE A 14 -5.26 31.76 -1.44
C PHE A 14 -3.94 31.43 -0.71
N ILE A 15 -4.08 30.93 0.52
CA ILE A 15 -3.27 29.78 0.96
C ILE A 15 -3.82 28.54 0.25
N LYS A 16 -3.18 28.07 -0.83
CA LYS A 16 -3.33 26.70 -1.41
C LYS A 16 -2.43 26.51 -2.65
N THR A 17 -1.21 25.99 -2.46
CA THR A 17 -0.45 25.05 -3.34
C THR A 17 1.02 24.94 -2.89
N SER A 18 1.25 24.45 -1.67
CA SER A 18 2.57 23.95 -1.23
C SER A 18 2.51 22.43 -1.07
N LYS A 19 2.19 21.72 -2.17
CA LYS A 19 2.14 20.25 -2.21
C LYS A 19 3.56 19.67 -2.22
N ASN A 20 4.17 19.56 -1.04
CA ASN A 20 5.38 18.75 -0.85
C ASN A 20 4.97 17.27 -0.77
N PHE A 21 5.77 16.38 -1.34
CA PHE A 21 5.22 15.14 -1.89
C PHE A 21 6.30 14.06 -2.03
N SER A 22 6.10 12.91 -1.36
CA SER A 22 6.67 11.61 -1.74
C SER A 22 6.03 10.47 -0.94
N PHE A 23 5.50 9.48 -1.65
CA PHE A 23 5.67 8.06 -1.31
C PHE A 23 6.01 7.31 -2.60
N GLY A 24 7.28 7.38 -2.99
CA GLY A 24 7.79 6.63 -4.14
C GLY A 24 8.18 5.20 -3.75
N PHE A 25 7.28 4.24 -3.98
CA PHE A 25 7.71 2.85 -4.18
C PHE A 25 8.19 2.69 -5.63
N THR A 26 9.37 3.26 -5.90
CA THR A 26 9.97 3.23 -7.24
C THR A 26 11.09 2.20 -7.25
N VAL A 27 10.80 0.96 -7.65
CA VAL A 27 11.80 -0.09 -7.89
C VAL A 27 12.54 0.21 -9.20
N ALA A 28 13.32 1.30 -9.18
CA ALA A 28 14.01 1.83 -10.34
C ALA A 28 15.30 1.05 -10.64
N ILE A 29 15.20 0.08 -11.55
CA ILE A 29 16.34 -0.21 -12.42
C ILE A 29 16.54 1.02 -13.32
N SER A 30 17.77 1.52 -13.43
CA SER A 30 18.17 2.75 -14.15
C SER A 30 17.86 4.09 -13.46
N SER A 31 18.65 4.40 -12.44
CA SER A 31 19.24 5.72 -12.15
C SER A 31 18.78 6.94 -12.96
N LEU A 32 18.12 7.91 -12.31
CA LEU A 32 18.45 9.36 -12.33
C LEU A 32 17.38 10.19 -11.57
N LEU A 33 17.58 10.42 -10.26
CA LEU A 33 16.92 11.52 -9.52
C LEU A 33 17.65 11.76 -8.19
N THR A 34 18.18 12.97 -7.97
CA THR A 34 18.90 13.33 -6.73
C THR A 34 17.98 14.11 -5.79
N GLY A 35 17.40 13.46 -4.78
CA GLY A 35 16.59 14.13 -3.77
C GLY A 35 16.12 13.22 -2.63
N SER A 36 16.88 13.18 -1.54
CA SER A 36 16.45 12.52 -0.30
C SER A 36 15.29 13.30 0.35
N LEU A 37 14.14 12.67 0.56
CA LEU A 37 12.97 13.26 1.20
C LEU A 37 12.37 12.29 2.24
N LYS A 38 11.79 12.83 3.31
CA LYS A 38 11.17 12.05 4.39
C LYS A 38 9.67 12.30 4.48
N ALA A 39 8.91 11.20 4.39
CA ALA A 39 7.68 10.85 5.12
C ALA A 39 6.45 11.78 5.15
N GLU A 40 5.31 11.13 5.44
CA GLU A 40 4.13 11.68 6.15
C GLU A 40 3.02 12.39 5.34
N GLU A 41 2.59 11.84 4.20
CA GLU A 41 1.16 11.87 3.85
C GLU A 41 0.73 10.65 2.99
N THR A 42 -0.56 10.29 3.03
CA THR A 42 -1.06 9.02 2.49
C THR A 42 -1.50 9.18 1.03
N PRO A 43 -1.00 8.39 0.06
CA PRO A 43 -1.22 8.66 -1.36
C PRO A 43 -2.69 8.77 -1.79
N ASP A 44 -2.97 9.79 -2.61
CA ASP A 44 -4.29 10.07 -3.18
C ASP A 44 -4.85 8.84 -3.94
N LEU A 45 -6.14 8.53 -3.73
CA LEU A 45 -6.81 7.44 -4.43
C LEU A 45 -7.19 7.89 -5.84
N CYS A 46 -7.06 7.02 -6.84
CA CYS A 46 -7.30 7.39 -8.25
C CYS A 46 -8.72 7.92 -8.49
N LYS A 47 -9.72 7.42 -7.75
CA LYS A 47 -11.10 7.92 -7.77
C LYS A 47 -11.28 9.36 -7.27
N ASP A 48 -10.35 9.86 -6.45
CA ASP A 48 -10.42 11.18 -5.85
C ASP A 48 -9.63 12.21 -6.70
N VAL A 49 -8.59 11.78 -7.44
CA VAL A 49 -7.75 12.67 -8.28
C VAL A 49 -7.97 12.57 -9.79
N LEU A 50 -8.49 11.46 -10.34
CA LEU A 50 -8.73 11.32 -11.80
C LEU A 50 -10.12 11.79 -12.26
N GLY A 51 -10.95 12.27 -11.32
CA GLY A 51 -12.32 12.72 -11.58
C GLY A 51 -13.33 11.58 -11.57
N THR A 52 -14.51 11.81 -12.15
CA THR A 52 -15.64 10.87 -12.04
C THR A 52 -15.41 9.61 -12.86
N LEU A 53 -15.50 8.44 -12.23
CA LEU A 53 -15.51 7.15 -12.91
C LEU A 53 -16.83 6.94 -13.66
N ASN A 54 -16.77 6.77 -14.99
CA ASN A 54 -17.93 6.38 -15.79
C ASN A 54 -18.15 4.87 -15.70
N ALA A 55 -19.17 4.45 -14.94
CA ALA A 55 -19.51 3.05 -14.70
C ALA A 55 -19.87 2.23 -15.95
N SER A 56 -20.21 2.87 -17.08
CA SER A 56 -20.51 2.16 -18.35
C SER A 56 -19.26 1.82 -19.19
N THR A 57 -18.13 2.48 -18.91
CA THR A 57 -16.88 2.29 -19.67
C THR A 57 -15.71 1.82 -18.80
N GLY A 58 -15.78 2.08 -17.49
CA GLY A 58 -14.69 1.91 -16.55
C GLY A 58 -13.62 3.00 -16.63
N ALA A 59 -13.88 4.12 -17.32
CA ALA A 59 -12.92 5.20 -17.52
C ALA A 59 -13.16 6.39 -16.57
N TYR A 60 -12.09 6.96 -16.04
CA TYR A 60 -12.11 8.23 -15.31
C TYR A 60 -12.28 9.42 -16.26
N SER A 61 -12.86 10.52 -15.77
CA SER A 61 -13.29 11.64 -16.62
C SER A 61 -12.17 12.54 -17.13
N LYS A 62 -11.04 12.64 -16.41
CA LYS A 62 -9.88 13.44 -16.86
C LYS A 62 -9.15 12.76 -18.01
N SER A 63 -8.46 13.57 -18.80
CA SER A 63 -7.48 13.16 -19.81
C SER A 63 -6.03 13.32 -19.30
N ALA A 64 -5.07 12.72 -20.01
CA ALA A 64 -3.65 12.83 -19.67
C ALA A 64 -3.19 14.30 -19.54
N ALA A 65 -3.61 15.18 -20.46
CA ALA A 65 -3.29 16.61 -20.40
C ALA A 65 -3.83 17.31 -19.13
N GLU A 66 -4.98 16.89 -18.60
CA GLU A 66 -5.54 17.41 -17.34
C GLU A 66 -4.78 16.84 -16.13
N ILE A 67 -4.42 15.55 -16.14
CA ILE A 67 -3.60 14.90 -15.10
C ILE A 67 -2.24 15.59 -14.97
N ALA A 68 -1.59 15.92 -16.09
CA ALA A 68 -0.36 16.71 -16.14
C ALA A 68 -0.56 18.14 -15.60
N THR A 69 -1.65 18.81 -16.02
CA THR A 69 -1.97 20.19 -15.59
C THR A 69 -2.22 20.29 -14.08
N ASP A 70 -2.84 19.27 -13.48
CA ASP A 70 -3.05 19.17 -12.03
C ASP A 70 -1.80 18.72 -11.25
N GLY A 71 -0.72 18.33 -11.95
CA GLY A 71 0.52 17.83 -11.34
C GLY A 71 0.36 16.46 -10.65
N THR A 72 -0.56 15.62 -11.13
CA THR A 72 -0.81 14.29 -10.54
C THR A 72 0.19 13.28 -11.11
N TYR A 73 1.28 13.01 -10.38
CA TYR A 73 2.32 12.05 -10.76
C TYR A 73 2.05 10.61 -10.26
N PHE A 74 1.09 10.42 -9.35
CA PHE A 74 0.80 9.12 -8.71
C PHE A 74 -0.64 9.07 -8.21
N CYS A 75 -1.27 7.88 -8.22
CA CYS A 75 -2.45 7.58 -7.42
C CYS A 75 -2.55 6.09 -7.06
N ALA A 76 -3.32 5.76 -6.02
CA ALA A 76 -3.64 4.39 -5.63
C ALA A 76 -4.95 3.90 -6.28
N GLY A 77 -4.88 2.84 -7.07
CA GLY A 77 -6.01 2.18 -7.74
C GLY A 77 -6.33 0.80 -7.16
N THR A 78 -7.19 0.05 -7.83
CA THR A 78 -7.47 -1.38 -7.55
C THR A 78 -6.75 -2.24 -8.58
N PRO A 79 -6.06 -3.34 -8.20
CA PRO A 79 -5.41 -4.26 -9.14
C PRO A 79 -6.38 -5.33 -9.69
N ASP A 80 -6.08 -5.84 -10.88
CA ASP A 80 -6.75 -7.00 -11.50
C ASP A 80 -6.18 -8.37 -11.00
N ARG A 81 -5.11 -8.32 -10.19
CA ARG A 81 -4.49 -9.42 -9.40
C ARG A 81 -3.50 -8.83 -8.39
N PHE A 82 -3.56 -9.27 -7.14
CA PHE A 82 -2.58 -8.93 -6.11
C PHE A 82 -2.22 -10.19 -5.32
N GLU A 83 -1.16 -10.85 -5.74
CA GLU A 83 -0.76 -12.16 -5.24
C GLU A 83 0.36 -12.05 -4.21
N LEU A 84 0.08 -12.56 -3.01
CA LEU A 84 1.03 -12.74 -1.92
C LEU A 84 1.45 -14.20 -1.77
N SER A 85 2.69 -14.43 -1.32
CA SER A 85 3.15 -15.72 -0.81
C SER A 85 3.34 -15.65 0.70
N ILE A 86 2.36 -16.13 1.47
CA ILE A 86 2.27 -15.98 2.92
C ILE A 86 2.86 -17.20 3.63
N TYR A 87 3.88 -16.99 4.47
CA TYR A 87 4.54 -18.05 5.25
C TYR A 87 4.02 -18.15 6.69
N GLU A 88 3.67 -17.03 7.30
CA GLU A 88 3.33 -16.97 8.73
C GLU A 88 2.40 -15.80 9.03
N MET A 89 1.52 -15.96 10.00
CA MET A 89 0.73 -14.89 10.61
C MET A 89 0.64 -15.10 12.12
N GLY A 90 0.46 -14.02 12.88
CA GLY A 90 0.21 -14.13 14.31
C GLY A 90 -0.22 -12.83 14.95
N LEU A 91 -0.62 -12.93 16.22
CA LEU A 91 -1.09 -11.84 17.06
C LEU A 91 -0.08 -11.53 18.18
N CYS A 92 0.15 -10.26 18.49
CA CYS A 92 1.13 -9.81 19.49
C CYS A 92 0.53 -8.79 20.47
N THR A 93 1.06 -8.76 21.70
CA THR A 93 0.62 -7.85 22.78
C THR A 93 1.33 -6.49 22.78
N SER A 94 2.35 -6.33 21.93
CA SER A 94 3.06 -5.09 21.61
C SER A 94 3.70 -5.21 20.22
N ASN A 95 4.36 -4.18 19.71
CA ASN A 95 5.02 -4.22 18.40
C ASN A 95 6.24 -5.20 18.46
N PRO A 96 6.26 -6.30 17.68
CA PRO A 96 7.38 -7.25 17.66
C PRO A 96 8.61 -6.77 16.90
N ILE A 97 8.52 -5.66 16.14
CA ILE A 97 9.67 -5.01 15.52
C ILE A 97 10.16 -3.91 16.48
N SER A 98 11.36 -4.06 17.01
CA SER A 98 11.92 -3.14 18.03
C SER A 98 13.44 -3.09 18.03
N GLY A 99 14.04 -2.19 18.80
CA GLY A 99 15.50 -2.03 18.92
C GLY A 99 16.11 -1.01 17.96
N SER A 100 17.45 -0.91 17.99
CA SER A 100 18.25 -0.12 17.05
C SER A 100 19.60 -0.84 16.84
N PRO A 101 19.85 -1.48 15.68
CA PRO A 101 18.92 -1.63 14.53
C PRO A 101 17.63 -2.35 14.90
N LYS A 102 16.56 -2.16 14.11
CA LYS A 102 15.29 -2.86 14.34
C LYS A 102 15.42 -4.34 14.02
N GLU A 103 14.98 -5.20 14.94
CA GLU A 103 14.89 -6.65 14.80
C GLU A 103 13.45 -7.12 15.06
N PHE A 104 13.07 -8.26 14.49
CA PHE A 104 11.78 -8.90 14.72
C PHE A 104 11.92 -10.00 15.78
N SER A 105 11.04 -10.01 16.77
CA SER A 105 11.00 -11.05 17.81
C SER A 105 9.58 -11.53 18.09
N LYS A 106 9.41 -12.85 18.19
CA LYS A 106 8.11 -13.49 18.49
C LYS A 106 7.82 -13.67 19.99
N THR A 107 8.68 -13.16 20.89
CA THR A 107 8.55 -13.33 22.36
C THR A 107 7.21 -12.87 22.94
N ASN A 108 6.57 -11.87 22.33
CA ASN A 108 5.30 -11.28 22.74
C ASN A 108 4.12 -11.69 21.83
N CYS A 109 4.31 -12.70 20.97
CA CYS A 109 3.39 -13.10 19.92
C CYS A 109 2.89 -14.54 20.05
N VAL A 110 1.79 -14.85 19.36
CA VAL A 110 1.26 -16.20 19.16
C VAL A 110 1.00 -16.40 17.66
N GLU A 111 1.56 -17.48 17.11
CA GLU A 111 1.36 -17.89 15.71
C GLU A 111 -0.11 -18.32 15.48
N SER A 112 -0.78 -17.68 14.51
CA SER A 112 -2.13 -18.03 14.06
C SER A 112 -2.14 -18.77 12.71
N MET A 113 -1.09 -18.65 11.91
CA MET A 113 -0.86 -19.49 10.71
C MET A 113 0.63 -19.73 10.53
N VAL A 114 1.03 -20.96 10.16
CA VAL A 114 2.42 -21.28 9.79
C VAL A 114 2.45 -22.26 8.62
N LYS A 115 3.12 -21.89 7.53
CA LYS A 115 3.32 -22.72 6.33
C LYS A 115 4.72 -22.50 5.76
N ALA A 116 5.64 -23.42 6.03
CA ALA A 116 7.03 -23.33 5.57
C ALA A 116 7.21 -23.25 4.03
N SER A 117 6.27 -23.79 3.25
CA SER A 117 6.27 -23.67 1.78
C SER A 117 5.74 -22.34 1.26
N GLY A 118 5.13 -21.51 2.12
CA GLY A 118 4.21 -20.46 1.73
C GLY A 118 2.82 -21.00 1.34
N VAL A 119 1.84 -20.09 1.36
CA VAL A 119 0.50 -20.20 0.77
C VAL A 119 0.36 -19.04 -0.22
N THR A 120 -0.04 -19.32 -1.45
CA THR A 120 -0.34 -18.28 -2.44
C THR A 120 -1.76 -17.77 -2.22
N ALA A 121 -1.92 -16.44 -2.13
CA ALA A 121 -3.21 -15.78 -1.94
C ALA A 121 -3.33 -14.62 -2.93
N ASP A 122 -4.32 -14.65 -3.83
CA ASP A 122 -4.70 -13.50 -4.65
C ASP A 122 -5.79 -12.72 -3.91
N LEU A 123 -5.54 -11.43 -3.68
CA LEU A 123 -6.41 -10.53 -2.91
C LEU A 123 -7.37 -9.73 -3.78
N ALA A 124 -7.31 -9.87 -5.12
CA ALA A 124 -8.16 -9.13 -6.06
C ALA A 124 -9.62 -9.63 -6.10
N GLY A 125 -10.35 -9.41 -5.00
CA GLY A 125 -11.79 -9.69 -4.88
C GLY A 125 -12.15 -11.10 -4.43
N THR A 126 -11.20 -11.90 -3.92
CA THR A 126 -11.43 -13.28 -3.47
C THR A 126 -11.02 -13.51 -2.01
N THR A 127 -11.90 -14.15 -1.23
CA THR A 127 -11.53 -14.75 0.06
C THR A 127 -10.57 -15.92 -0.18
N VAL A 128 -9.50 -16.02 0.62
CA VAL A 128 -8.52 -17.11 0.53
C VAL A 128 -8.45 -17.84 1.86
N ASP A 129 -8.80 -19.13 1.86
CA ASP A 129 -8.69 -20.00 3.03
C ASP A 129 -7.23 -20.19 3.44
N LEU A 130 -6.85 -19.64 4.60
CA LEU A 130 -5.53 -19.84 5.18
C LEU A 130 -5.50 -21.10 6.07
N PRO A 131 -4.35 -21.81 6.18
CA PRO A 131 -4.21 -22.95 7.08
C PRO A 131 -4.55 -22.58 8.53
N SER A 132 -5.41 -23.39 9.16
CA SER A 132 -5.85 -23.16 10.54
C SER A 132 -4.68 -23.15 11.54
N ALA A 133 -4.80 -22.33 12.58
CA ALA A 133 -3.86 -22.31 13.71
C ALA A 133 -3.73 -23.72 14.33
N LYS A 134 -2.50 -24.12 14.69
CA LYS A 134 -2.25 -25.37 15.44
C LYS A 134 -2.90 -25.35 16.82
N THR A 135 -3.05 -24.17 17.39
CA THR A 135 -3.64 -23.88 18.71
C THR A 135 -4.36 -22.55 18.63
N ARG A 136 -5.56 -22.46 19.20
CA ARG A 136 -6.24 -21.17 19.39
C ARG A 136 -5.36 -20.25 20.27
N PRO A 137 -5.19 -18.95 19.94
CA PRO A 137 -4.54 -18.00 20.82
C PRO A 137 -5.16 -17.97 22.23
N ALA A 138 -4.36 -17.60 23.23
CA ALA A 138 -4.84 -17.45 24.60
C ALA A 138 -5.82 -16.26 24.71
N ASN A 139 -6.67 -16.25 25.74
CA ASN A 139 -7.56 -15.12 25.97
C ASN A 139 -6.74 -13.88 26.36
N ASN A 140 -6.71 -12.86 25.51
CA ASN A 140 -5.93 -11.64 25.70
C ASN A 140 -6.39 -10.53 24.74
N THR A 141 -5.94 -9.31 25.00
CA THR A 141 -5.99 -8.19 24.05
C THR A 141 -4.70 -8.14 23.25
N TYR A 142 -4.81 -8.37 21.95
CA TYR A 142 -3.70 -8.34 21.00
C TYR A 142 -3.74 -7.02 20.22
N THR A 143 -2.84 -6.11 20.59
CA THR A 143 -2.73 -4.74 20.06
C THR A 143 -1.99 -4.66 18.72
N TYR A 144 -1.30 -5.73 18.33
CA TYR A 144 -0.63 -5.85 17.04
C TYR A 144 -0.88 -7.22 16.41
N ALA A 145 -0.76 -7.26 15.09
CA ALA A 145 -0.70 -8.48 14.31
C ALA A 145 0.47 -8.39 13.34
N TYR A 146 1.02 -9.53 12.92
CA TYR A 146 2.08 -9.60 11.93
C TYR A 146 1.77 -10.62 10.84
N ILE A 147 2.38 -10.40 9.69
CA ILE A 147 2.40 -11.32 8.55
C ILE A 147 3.83 -11.42 8.01
N VAL A 148 4.27 -12.64 7.73
CA VAL A 148 5.52 -12.92 7.02
C VAL A 148 5.16 -13.34 5.61
N ILE A 149 5.53 -12.52 4.63
CA ILE A 149 5.37 -12.83 3.21
C ILE A 149 6.72 -12.93 2.50
N LYS A 150 6.75 -13.54 1.31
CA LYS A 150 7.87 -13.38 0.37
C LYS A 150 8.01 -11.89 0.02
N ASN A 151 9.23 -11.41 -0.19
CA ASN A 151 9.49 -10.04 -0.62
C ASN A 151 9.14 -9.76 -2.11
N THR A 152 8.21 -10.53 -2.70
CA THR A 152 7.81 -10.40 -4.11
C THR A 152 6.30 -10.43 -4.25
N PHE A 153 5.75 -9.49 -5.02
CA PHE A 153 4.31 -9.29 -5.20
C PHE A 153 3.93 -9.64 -6.64
N GLY A 154 2.98 -10.55 -6.84
CA GLY A 154 2.48 -10.90 -8.17
C GLY A 154 1.34 -9.97 -8.56
N LEU A 155 1.55 -9.12 -9.56
CA LEU A 155 0.64 -8.00 -9.87
C LEU A 155 0.08 -8.08 -11.29
N LYS A 156 -1.03 -7.38 -11.54
CA LYS A 156 -1.62 -7.09 -12.86
C LYS A 156 -2.65 -5.97 -12.69
N GLY A 157 -2.80 -5.10 -13.69
CA GLY A 157 -3.89 -4.12 -13.70
C GLY A 157 -3.90 -3.24 -14.92
N SER A 158 -4.99 -2.47 -15.07
CA SER A 158 -5.11 -1.46 -16.12
C SER A 158 -5.82 -0.20 -15.62
N LEU A 159 -5.54 0.93 -16.26
CA LEU A 159 -6.25 2.19 -16.05
C LEU A 159 -6.98 2.60 -17.33
N LYS A 160 -8.15 3.22 -17.20
CA LYS A 160 -8.83 3.92 -18.29
C LYS A 160 -9.10 5.37 -17.92
N ILE A 161 -8.82 6.28 -18.83
CA ILE A 161 -9.05 7.72 -18.70
C ILE A 161 -9.67 8.27 -20.00
N SER A 162 -10.13 9.51 -20.01
CA SER A 162 -10.61 10.21 -21.21
C SER A 162 -9.48 10.46 -22.21
N ASP A 163 -9.76 10.40 -23.50
CA ASP A 163 -8.83 10.87 -24.55
C ASP A 163 -8.90 12.41 -24.76
N GLY A 164 -9.80 13.10 -24.05
CA GLY A 164 -10.07 14.54 -24.21
C GLY A 164 -10.91 14.90 -25.44
N ALA A 165 -11.24 13.93 -26.30
CA ALA A 165 -12.02 14.08 -27.53
C ALA A 165 -13.39 13.37 -27.50
N GLY A 166 -13.65 12.55 -26.47
CA GLY A 166 -14.91 11.82 -26.24
C GLY A 166 -14.79 10.29 -26.35
N GLY A 167 -13.59 9.77 -26.61
CA GLY A 167 -13.22 8.38 -26.47
C GLY A 167 -12.45 8.12 -25.16
N ILE A 168 -11.58 7.11 -25.18
CA ILE A 168 -10.92 6.53 -24.00
C ILE A 168 -9.48 6.14 -24.36
N HIS A 169 -8.54 6.45 -23.47
CA HIS A 169 -7.23 5.79 -23.43
C HIS A 169 -7.23 4.72 -22.32
N GLN A 170 -6.85 3.50 -22.67
CA GLN A 170 -6.53 2.42 -21.74
C GLN A 170 -5.00 2.21 -21.69
N TYR A 171 -4.52 2.01 -20.47
CA TYR A 171 -3.13 1.71 -20.12
C TYR A 171 -3.10 0.37 -19.39
N CYS A 172 -2.16 -0.50 -19.72
CA CYS A 172 -2.10 -1.87 -19.20
C CYS A 172 -0.70 -2.20 -18.71
N SER A 173 -0.60 -2.96 -17.60
CA SER A 173 0.69 -3.46 -17.14
C SER A 173 1.33 -4.42 -18.15
N THR A 174 2.64 -4.28 -18.36
CA THR A 174 3.48 -5.22 -19.10
C THR A 174 4.01 -6.33 -18.16
N SER A 175 4.95 -7.16 -18.62
CA SER A 175 5.63 -8.15 -17.77
C SER A 175 6.56 -7.51 -16.73
N ASP A 176 6.93 -6.25 -16.93
CA ASP A 176 8.05 -5.59 -16.26
C ASP A 176 7.56 -4.44 -15.34
N GLY A 177 6.25 -4.39 -15.01
CA GLY A 177 5.60 -3.30 -14.26
C GLY A 177 5.20 -2.11 -15.12
N LEU A 178 6.07 -1.74 -16.08
CA LEU A 178 5.86 -0.64 -17.02
C LEU A 178 4.51 -0.70 -17.74
N SER A 179 3.97 0.46 -18.10
CA SER A 179 2.72 0.61 -18.85
C SER A 179 2.90 0.43 -20.36
N THR A 180 1.85 -0.03 -21.04
CA THR A 180 1.65 0.23 -22.47
C THR A 180 1.47 1.73 -22.75
N SER A 181 1.79 2.16 -23.97
CA SER A 181 1.29 3.45 -24.49
C SER A 181 -0.24 3.48 -24.53
N ALA A 182 -0.83 4.68 -24.56
CA ALA A 182 -2.26 4.88 -24.78
C ALA A 182 -2.80 4.08 -25.98
N ALA A 183 -3.88 3.34 -25.76
CA ALA A 183 -4.64 2.65 -26.79
C ALA A 183 -6.14 2.65 -26.47
N ALA A 184 -7.01 2.51 -27.49
CA ALA A 184 -8.45 2.37 -27.26
C ALA A 184 -8.83 1.10 -26.47
N SER A 185 -7.96 0.08 -26.49
CA SER A 185 -8.04 -1.12 -25.65
C SER A 185 -6.68 -1.80 -25.56
N CYS A 186 -6.38 -2.44 -24.42
CA CYS A 186 -5.22 -3.30 -24.24
C CYS A 186 -5.54 -4.45 -23.27
N THR A 187 -4.63 -5.44 -23.17
CA THR A 187 -4.74 -6.57 -22.24
C THR A 187 -3.61 -6.47 -21.20
N PRO A 188 -3.92 -6.38 -19.90
CA PRO A 188 -2.89 -6.30 -18.86
C PRO A 188 -2.23 -7.66 -18.59
N VAL A 189 -0.92 -7.60 -18.40
CA VAL A 189 -0.02 -8.76 -18.24
C VAL A 189 0.42 -8.87 -16.78
N ASN A 190 0.55 -10.12 -16.31
CA ASN A 190 1.11 -10.40 -14.99
C ASN A 190 2.58 -9.97 -14.94
N HIS A 191 2.94 -9.20 -13.92
CA HIS A 191 4.32 -8.85 -13.56
C HIS A 191 4.63 -9.33 -12.13
N THR A 192 5.88 -9.17 -11.71
CA THR A 192 6.31 -9.45 -10.33
C THR A 192 7.23 -8.35 -9.85
N GLU A 193 6.78 -7.58 -8.86
CA GLU A 193 7.64 -6.63 -8.17
C GLU A 193 8.48 -7.35 -7.10
N THR A 194 9.69 -6.87 -6.83
CA THR A 194 10.55 -7.36 -5.76
C THR A 194 10.99 -6.21 -4.87
N LEU A 195 10.68 -6.30 -3.58
CA LEU A 195 11.08 -5.34 -2.56
C LEU A 195 12.42 -5.78 -1.94
N SER A 196 13.48 -5.00 -2.19
CA SER A 196 14.81 -5.19 -1.59
C SER A 196 15.23 -4.06 -0.64
N SER A 197 14.56 -2.90 -0.70
CA SER A 197 14.83 -1.72 0.14
C SER A 197 13.60 -0.80 0.22
N PHE A 198 13.40 -0.12 1.35
CA PHE A 198 12.40 0.94 1.52
C PHE A 198 12.87 2.35 1.11
N ASP A 199 14.12 2.50 0.64
CA ASP A 199 14.70 3.74 0.12
C ASP A 199 15.78 3.44 -0.95
N ASN A 200 16.19 4.46 -1.71
CA ASN A 200 17.20 4.43 -2.76
C ASN A 200 18.59 3.99 -2.27
N THR A 201 18.83 4.09 -0.97
CA THR A 201 19.96 3.44 -0.28
C THR A 201 19.39 2.35 0.63
N PHE A 202 19.96 1.15 0.60
CA PHE A 202 19.48 -0.03 1.34
C PHE A 202 18.99 0.29 2.76
N SER A 203 17.66 0.30 2.91
CA SER A 203 16.94 0.48 4.16
C SER A 203 16.00 -0.71 4.36
N PRO A 204 16.34 -1.68 5.21
CA PRO A 204 15.52 -2.87 5.43
C PRO A 204 14.42 -2.67 6.47
N ASP A 205 14.12 -1.46 6.93
CA ASP A 205 12.97 -1.23 7.81
C ASP A 205 12.19 0.06 7.54
N PHE A 206 10.92 0.05 7.95
CA PHE A 206 9.96 1.13 7.80
C PHE A 206 9.11 1.31 9.07
N GLY A 207 8.52 2.49 9.23
CA GLY A 207 7.62 2.84 10.33
C GLY A 207 8.27 2.93 11.74
N PRO A 208 7.48 2.89 12.83
CA PRO A 208 6.03 2.97 12.84
C PRO A 208 5.53 4.21 12.09
N ALA A 209 4.49 4.04 11.27
CA ALA A 209 3.88 5.12 10.50
C ALA A 209 2.36 4.92 10.47
N ALA A 210 1.59 6.01 10.49
CA ALA A 210 0.14 5.93 10.38
C ALA A 210 -0.30 5.42 9.00
N MET A 211 -1.20 4.44 8.97
CA MET A 211 -1.82 3.94 7.75
C MET A 211 -2.88 4.89 7.19
N PRO A 212 -3.11 4.88 5.86
CA PRO A 212 -4.24 5.58 5.23
C PRO A 212 -5.58 5.32 5.91
N SER A 213 -6.44 6.34 5.92
CA SER A 213 -7.85 6.25 6.31
C SER A 213 -8.09 5.50 7.63
N GLY A 214 -7.29 5.83 8.65
CA GLY A 214 -7.49 5.41 10.03
C GLY A 214 -7.22 3.94 10.33
N GLY A 215 -6.40 3.24 9.52
CA GLY A 215 -6.12 1.80 9.74
C GLY A 215 -5.45 1.47 11.09
N GLY A 216 -4.60 2.37 11.59
CA GLY A 216 -3.69 2.12 12.72
C GLY A 216 -2.25 2.48 12.32
N GLU A 217 -1.26 2.01 13.07
CA GLU A 217 0.15 2.09 12.66
C GLU A 217 0.58 0.85 11.86
N VAL A 218 1.51 1.03 10.91
CA VAL A 218 2.25 -0.04 10.24
C VAL A 218 3.75 0.10 10.53
N SER A 219 4.41 -1.03 10.75
CA SER A 219 5.88 -1.18 10.82
C SER A 219 6.30 -2.33 9.90
N ALA A 220 7.50 -2.28 9.34
CA ALA A 220 7.97 -3.36 8.49
C ALA A 220 9.48 -3.61 8.60
N LEU A 221 9.89 -4.85 8.33
CA LEU A 221 11.27 -5.31 8.34
C LEU A 221 11.51 -6.28 7.17
N LEU A 222 12.57 -6.06 6.41
CA LEU A 222 13.10 -6.95 5.39
C LEU A 222 14.10 -7.91 6.02
N THR A 223 13.92 -9.21 5.79
CA THR A 223 14.68 -10.27 6.43
C THR A 223 15.12 -11.35 5.45
N ASP A 224 16.04 -12.20 5.89
CA ASP A 224 16.29 -13.49 5.28
C ASP A 224 15.12 -14.47 5.52
N SER A 225 15.28 -15.72 5.07
CA SER A 225 14.33 -16.82 5.33
C SER A 225 14.28 -17.29 6.80
N SER A 226 15.23 -16.90 7.65
CA SER A 226 15.28 -17.18 9.09
C SER A 226 14.63 -16.07 9.93
N LEU A 227 14.08 -15.03 9.28
CA LEU A 227 13.52 -13.82 9.89
C LEU A 227 14.55 -12.92 10.59
N VAL A 228 15.83 -13.07 10.25
CA VAL A 228 16.92 -12.19 10.68
C VAL A 228 16.98 -10.97 9.75
N ARG A 229 17.11 -9.77 10.33
CA ARG A 229 17.24 -8.50 9.59
C ARG A 229 18.25 -8.62 8.44
N ALA A 230 17.82 -8.30 7.22
CA ALA A 230 18.70 -8.31 6.06
C ALA A 230 19.80 -7.23 6.18
N SER A 231 21.02 -7.56 5.75
CA SER A 231 22.18 -6.67 5.78
C SER A 231 22.54 -6.08 4.40
N THR A 232 21.95 -6.60 3.33
CA THR A 232 22.04 -6.12 1.95
C THR A 232 20.75 -6.45 1.19
N GLU A 233 20.49 -5.75 0.08
CA GLU A 233 19.37 -6.01 -0.83
C GLU A 233 19.29 -7.47 -1.30
N ALA A 234 20.44 -8.05 -1.67
CA ALA A 234 20.55 -9.44 -2.11
C ALA A 234 20.33 -10.48 -0.99
N GLY A 235 20.29 -10.04 0.27
CA GLY A 235 19.94 -10.87 1.43
C GLY A 235 18.47 -10.77 1.84
N VAL A 236 17.64 -10.02 1.12
CA VAL A 236 16.20 -9.94 1.40
C VAL A 236 15.47 -11.09 0.70
N GLU A 237 14.82 -11.95 1.49
CA GLU A 237 13.92 -12.97 0.98
C GLU A 237 12.48 -12.89 1.53
N ARG A 238 12.27 -12.14 2.61
CA ARG A 238 10.97 -11.99 3.28
C ARG A 238 10.72 -10.54 3.66
N LEU A 239 9.44 -10.19 3.70
CA LEU A 239 8.92 -8.99 4.33
C LEU A 239 8.10 -9.44 5.55
N VAL A 240 8.52 -8.97 6.73
CA VAL A 240 7.71 -9.01 7.94
C VAL A 240 6.97 -7.68 8.04
N ALA A 241 5.66 -7.70 7.81
CA ALA A 241 4.80 -6.53 8.00
C ALA A 241 4.02 -6.67 9.32
N VAL A 242 3.97 -5.58 10.08
CA VAL A 242 3.34 -5.49 11.40
C VAL A 242 2.34 -4.36 11.38
N PHE A 243 1.15 -4.61 11.94
CA PHE A 243 0.06 -3.66 11.98
C PHE A 243 -0.46 -3.55 13.40
N ALA A 244 -0.69 -2.34 13.89
CA ALA A 244 -1.53 -2.14 15.06
C ALA A 244 -2.95 -2.60 14.72
N THR A 245 -3.55 -3.46 15.54
CA THR A 245 -4.87 -4.05 15.24
C THR A 245 -5.95 -2.98 15.38
N ASN A 246 -6.70 -2.74 14.29
CA ASN A 246 -7.94 -1.96 14.23
C ASN A 246 -7.90 -0.66 15.08
N SER A 247 -7.33 0.44 14.56
CA SER A 247 -7.14 1.71 15.28
C SER A 247 -8.10 2.00 16.47
N GLY A 248 -7.60 1.86 17.70
CA GLY A 248 -8.35 2.09 18.94
C GLY A 248 -9.27 0.97 19.43
N SER A 249 -9.44 -0.11 18.67
CA SER A 249 -10.34 -1.25 18.91
C SER A 249 -9.62 -2.61 18.69
N PRO A 250 -8.56 -2.91 19.47
CA PRO A 250 -7.68 -4.06 19.22
C PRO A 250 -8.38 -5.42 19.27
N VAL A 251 -7.76 -6.44 18.66
CA VAL A 251 -8.28 -7.82 18.65
C VAL A 251 -8.34 -8.39 20.07
N VAL A 252 -9.54 -8.66 20.58
CA VAL A 252 -9.75 -9.29 21.89
C VAL A 252 -10.17 -10.74 21.70
N ILE A 253 -9.31 -11.67 22.08
CA ILE A 253 -9.64 -13.09 22.16
C ILE A 253 -10.19 -13.38 23.56
N ASN A 254 -11.40 -13.93 23.63
CA ASN A 254 -12.06 -14.35 24.87
C ASN A 254 -12.89 -15.62 24.62
N ASP A 255 -13.44 -16.26 25.66
CA ASP A 255 -14.09 -17.58 25.54
C ASP A 255 -15.28 -17.67 24.57
N SER A 256 -15.90 -16.54 24.16
CA SER A 256 -16.92 -16.54 23.10
C SER A 256 -16.36 -16.48 21.68
N VAL A 257 -15.05 -16.22 21.51
CA VAL A 257 -14.38 -16.13 20.20
C VAL A 257 -13.97 -17.51 19.72
N SER A 258 -14.61 -17.92 18.62
CA SER A 258 -14.43 -19.17 17.88
C SER A 258 -13.41 -19.05 16.75
N GLY A 259 -13.24 -17.85 16.17
CA GLY A 259 -12.30 -17.62 15.08
C GLY A 259 -11.85 -16.16 14.90
N LEU A 260 -10.95 -15.98 13.93
CA LEU A 260 -10.43 -14.69 13.49
C LEU A 260 -10.35 -14.69 11.96
N GLU A 261 -11.04 -13.74 11.34
CA GLU A 261 -10.94 -13.40 9.93
C GLU A 261 -10.00 -12.19 9.75
N VAL A 262 -9.29 -12.15 8.63
CA VAL A 262 -8.40 -11.04 8.25
C VAL A 262 -8.68 -10.63 6.81
N GLU A 263 -9.31 -9.47 6.62
CA GLU A 263 -9.53 -8.87 5.31
C GLU A 263 -8.31 -8.03 4.95
N LEU A 264 -7.59 -8.38 3.88
CA LEU A 264 -6.45 -7.61 3.38
C LEU A 264 -6.91 -6.71 2.22
N GLN A 265 -7.24 -5.46 2.53
CA GLN A 265 -7.84 -4.53 1.57
C GLN A 265 -6.83 -4.06 0.52
N VAL A 266 -7.11 -4.43 -0.73
CA VAL A 266 -6.48 -3.95 -1.98
C VAL A 266 -7.50 -3.35 -2.96
N THR A 267 -8.69 -2.99 -2.46
CA THR A 267 -9.68 -2.21 -3.23
C THR A 267 -9.47 -0.73 -2.91
N ASP A 268 -9.34 0.10 -3.95
CA ASP A 268 -8.89 1.50 -3.86
C ASP A 268 -7.60 1.65 -3.03
N GLY A 269 -6.63 0.78 -3.30
CA GLY A 269 -5.39 0.59 -2.55
C GLY A 269 -4.62 -0.63 -3.07
N GLY A 270 -3.42 -0.89 -2.58
CA GLY A 270 -2.63 -2.06 -3.01
C GLY A 270 -2.01 -1.98 -4.42
N TYR A 271 -2.49 -1.10 -5.31
CA TYR A 271 -1.91 -0.89 -6.63
C TYR A 271 -1.57 0.59 -6.88
N GLY A 272 -0.28 0.89 -7.04
CA GLY A 272 0.22 2.22 -7.38
C GLY A 272 0.27 2.43 -8.89
N ILE A 273 -0.15 3.61 -9.35
CA ILE A 273 -0.15 3.99 -10.77
C ILE A 273 0.64 5.28 -10.92
N GLN A 274 1.72 5.25 -11.72
CA GLN A 274 2.64 6.40 -11.90
C GLN A 274 2.41 7.08 -13.25
N PHE A 275 2.38 8.42 -13.26
CA PHE A 275 2.11 9.25 -14.44
C PHE A 275 3.30 10.16 -14.76
N ASP A 276 3.64 10.33 -16.03
CA ASP A 276 4.72 11.22 -16.43
C ASP A 276 4.30 12.68 -16.17
N SER A 277 5.17 13.45 -15.52
CA SER A 277 4.86 14.79 -15.03
C SER A 277 4.71 15.86 -16.13
N ASN A 278 5.02 15.52 -17.38
CA ASN A 278 4.95 16.41 -18.54
C ASN A 278 3.74 16.11 -19.44
N THR A 279 3.35 14.83 -19.51
CA THR A 279 2.30 14.34 -20.43
C THR A 279 1.04 13.85 -19.71
N GLY A 280 1.16 13.39 -18.47
CA GLY A 280 0.09 12.76 -17.69
C GLY A 280 -0.33 11.38 -18.20
N GLU A 281 0.45 10.80 -19.11
CA GLU A 281 0.33 9.41 -19.55
C GLU A 281 0.82 8.48 -18.42
N VAL A 282 0.22 7.29 -18.28
CA VAL A 282 0.71 6.27 -17.34
C VAL A 282 2.02 5.68 -17.87
N TYR A 283 3.07 5.61 -17.04
CA TYR A 283 4.34 4.96 -17.41
C TYR A 283 4.63 3.68 -16.63
N ASP A 284 4.12 3.53 -15.41
CA ASP A 284 4.44 2.38 -14.55
C ASP A 284 3.28 2.00 -13.61
N PHE A 285 3.23 0.71 -13.26
CA PHE A 285 2.35 0.14 -12.26
C PHE A 285 3.15 -0.67 -11.24
N GLY A 286 2.88 -0.45 -9.94
CA GLY A 286 3.55 -1.13 -8.84
C GLY A 286 2.62 -1.53 -7.70
N SER A 287 3.16 -2.20 -6.68
CA SER A 287 2.43 -2.49 -5.44
C SER A 287 2.30 -1.24 -4.58
N MET A 288 1.32 -1.29 -3.67
CA MET A 288 1.13 -0.33 -2.60
C MET A 288 0.84 -1.07 -1.29
N PRO A 289 1.02 -0.43 -0.12
CA PRO A 289 0.64 -1.02 1.16
C PRO A 289 -0.85 -1.41 1.17
N PHE A 290 -1.13 -2.66 1.52
CA PHE A 290 -2.48 -3.17 1.78
C PHE A 290 -2.88 -2.87 3.24
N LYS A 291 -4.18 -2.65 3.48
CA LYS A 291 -4.72 -2.37 4.81
C LYS A 291 -5.41 -3.63 5.37
N PRO A 292 -4.95 -4.22 6.48
CA PRO A 292 -5.68 -5.29 7.13
C PRO A 292 -6.85 -4.75 7.97
N ILE A 293 -7.95 -5.51 8.01
CA ILE A 293 -9.01 -5.41 9.02
C ILE A 293 -9.14 -6.77 9.70
N PHE A 294 -9.26 -6.77 11.03
CA PHE A 294 -9.31 -7.99 11.85
C PHE A 294 -10.69 -8.17 12.49
N THR A 295 -11.36 -9.29 12.21
CA THR A 295 -12.73 -9.55 12.68
C THR A 295 -12.78 -10.86 13.48
N THR A 296 -13.16 -10.77 14.76
CA THR A 296 -13.40 -11.96 15.62
C THR A 296 -14.86 -12.39 15.58
N TYR A 297 -15.10 -13.70 15.54
CA TYR A 297 -16.43 -14.34 15.54
C TYR A 297 -16.44 -15.61 16.39
#